data_AF-A0A938LHQ2-F1
#
_entry.id   AF-A0A938LHQ2-F1
#
_cell.length_a   1.000
_cell.length_b   1.000
_cell.length_c   1.000
_cell.angle_alpha   90.00
_cell.angle_beta   90.00
_cell.angle_gamma   90.00
#
_symmetry.space_group_name_H-M   'P 1'
#
loop_
_entity.id
_entity.type
_entity.pdbx_description
1 polymer ?
#
loop_
_entity_poly.entity_id
_entity_poly.type
_entity_poly.pdbx_seq_one_letter_code
_entity_poly.pdbx_strand_id
1 'polypeptide(L)'
;MLARLCRYVPAVLAYLAAAAAAAEPVERPAAMVFPGKDREEAGPASQGVDAARLSAAMEYLAANVGRDGTREAVVIRSGRLIWKGPDIDKVHGVWSAIVQSPRRCRGL
;
A
#
# COMPACT_ATOMS: atom_id res chain seq x y z
N MET A 1 -32.83 -35.42 -25.82
CA MET A 1 -31.68 -34.48 -25.68
C MET A 1 -31.84 -33.45 -24.55
N LEU A 2 -32.97 -33.33 -23.84
CA LEU A 2 -33.20 -32.29 -22.81
C LEU A 2 -32.84 -32.68 -21.34
N ALA A 3 -32.62 -33.97 -21.05
CA ALA A 3 -32.43 -34.45 -19.66
C ALA A 3 -30.99 -34.29 -19.10
N ARG A 4 -30.01 -33.92 -19.92
CA ARG A 4 -28.60 -33.78 -19.49
C ARG A 4 -28.26 -32.40 -18.92
N LEU A 5 -29.03 -31.37 -19.27
CA LEU A 5 -28.82 -29.99 -18.80
C LEU A 5 -29.34 -29.78 -17.37
N CYS A 6 -30.37 -30.50 -16.95
CA CYS A 6 -31.01 -30.32 -15.64
C CYS A 6 -30.13 -30.77 -14.44
N ARG A 7 -29.14 -31.64 -14.68
CA ARG A 7 -28.25 -32.17 -13.64
C ARG A 7 -27.04 -31.26 -13.37
N TYR A 8 -26.68 -30.39 -14.31
CA TYR A 8 -25.54 -29.48 -14.19
C TYR A 8 -25.91 -28.11 -13.58
N VAL A 9 -27.18 -27.70 -13.71
CA VAL A 9 -27.68 -26.42 -13.14
C VAL A 9 -27.42 -26.28 -11.64
N PRO A 10 -27.73 -27.26 -10.76
CA PRO A 10 -27.47 -27.10 -9.33
C PRO A 10 -25.97 -27.12 -8.99
N ALA A 11 -25.15 -27.85 -9.76
CA ALA A 11 -23.70 -27.91 -9.57
C ALA A 11 -23.02 -26.59 -9.99
N VAL A 12 -23.47 -25.97 -11.09
CA VAL A 12 -22.97 -24.67 -11.56
C VAL A 12 -23.43 -23.53 -10.64
N LEU A 13 -24.67 -23.57 -10.15
CA LEU A 13 -25.17 -22.62 -9.14
C LEU A 13 -24.41 -22.74 -7.82
N ALA A 14 -24.13 -23.95 -7.35
CA ALA A 14 -23.33 -24.16 -6.14
C ALA A 14 -21.89 -23.67 -6.31
N TYR A 15 -21.29 -23.87 -7.49
CA TYR A 15 -19.93 -23.40 -7.79
C TYR A 15 -19.85 -21.86 -7.85
N LEU A 16 -20.86 -21.21 -8.44
CA LEU A 16 -20.94 -19.74 -8.47
C LEU A 16 -21.20 -19.14 -7.08
N ALA A 17 -22.02 -19.79 -6.24
CA ALA A 17 -22.25 -19.36 -4.87
C ALA A 17 -21.00 -19.52 -3.98
N ALA A 18 -20.24 -20.60 -4.15
CA ALA A 18 -18.98 -20.80 -3.45
C ALA A 18 -17.89 -19.81 -3.90
N ALA A 19 -17.84 -19.45 -5.19
CA ALA A 19 -16.92 -18.45 -5.70
C ALA A 19 -17.23 -17.03 -5.18
N ALA A 20 -18.49 -16.70 -4.93
CA ALA A 20 -18.88 -15.42 -4.34
C ALA A 20 -18.45 -15.30 -2.86
N ALA A 21 -18.32 -16.40 -2.14
CA ALA A 21 -17.89 -16.41 -0.73
C ALA A 21 -16.36 -16.31 -0.55
N ALA A 22 -15.58 -16.61 -1.60
CA ALA A 22 -14.11 -16.49 -1.59
C ALA A 22 -13.62 -15.10 -2.06
N ALA A 23 -14.52 -14.16 -2.32
CA ALA A 23 -14.16 -12.78 -2.58
C ALA A 23 -13.74 -12.14 -1.24
N GLU A 24 -12.47 -12.31 -0.88
CA GLU A 24 -11.76 -11.42 0.03
C GLU A 24 -12.17 -9.97 -0.29
N PRO A 25 -12.51 -9.14 0.71
CA PRO A 25 -12.82 -7.75 0.46
C PRO A 25 -11.63 -7.11 -0.26
N VAL A 26 -11.77 -6.90 -1.57
CA VAL A 26 -10.82 -6.11 -2.36
C VAL A 26 -10.92 -4.70 -1.80
N GLU A 27 -10.00 -4.39 -0.89
CA GLU A 27 -9.89 -3.10 -0.24
C GLU A 27 -9.70 -2.05 -1.34
N ARG A 28 -10.77 -1.29 -1.60
CA ARG A 28 -10.76 -0.21 -2.58
C ARG A 28 -9.63 0.73 -2.18
N PRO A 29 -8.72 1.10 -3.10
CA PRO A 29 -7.63 2.00 -2.78
C PRO A 29 -8.23 3.26 -2.15
N ALA A 30 -7.82 3.54 -0.91
CA ALA A 30 -8.24 4.72 -0.17
C ALA A 30 -8.07 5.95 -1.08
N ALA A 31 -9.07 6.83 -1.11
CA ALA A 31 -9.04 8.06 -1.89
C ALA A 31 -7.69 8.76 -1.66
N MET A 32 -6.95 9.02 -2.74
CA MET A 32 -5.61 9.63 -2.65
C MET A 32 -5.72 10.97 -1.91
N VAL A 33 -5.12 11.06 -0.72
CA VAL A 33 -5.12 12.26 0.15
C VAL A 33 -4.13 13.34 -0.34
N PHE A 34 -3.46 13.09 -1.46
CA PHE A 34 -2.48 14.00 -2.02
C PHE A 34 -3.15 15.06 -2.93
N PRO A 35 -2.78 16.36 -2.87
CA PRO A 35 -1.83 17.03 -1.99
C PRO A 35 -2.55 17.89 -0.90
N GLY A 36 -2.72 17.35 0.30
CA GLY A 36 -3.10 18.14 1.48
C GLY A 36 -1.94 18.97 2.05
N LYS A 37 -2.25 19.98 2.88
CA LYS A 37 -1.26 20.84 3.56
C LYS A 37 -0.39 20.07 4.56
N ASP A 38 -0.99 19.10 5.24
CA ASP A 38 -0.35 18.23 6.21
C ASP A 38 -0.46 16.78 5.73
N ARG A 39 0.60 15.99 5.95
CA ARG A 39 0.57 14.55 5.63
C ARG A 39 -0.22 13.82 6.71
N GLU A 40 -1.34 13.20 6.31
CA GLU A 40 -2.14 12.39 7.22
C GLU A 40 -1.40 11.10 7.60
N GLU A 41 -1.20 10.87 8.90
CA GLU A 41 -0.66 9.60 9.41
C GLU A 41 -1.75 8.54 9.43
N ALA A 42 -1.45 7.36 8.89
CA ALA A 42 -2.36 6.23 8.90
C ALA A 42 -1.63 4.97 9.31
N GLY A 43 -2.30 4.11 10.07
CA GLY A 43 -1.74 2.81 10.41
C GLY A 43 -1.47 1.97 9.15
N PRO A 44 -0.41 1.16 9.12
CA PRO A 44 -0.10 0.29 7.99
C PRO A 44 -1.26 -0.67 7.66
N ALA A 45 -1.96 -1.17 8.69
CA ALA A 45 -3.14 -2.02 8.53
C ALA A 45 -4.27 -1.32 7.76
N SER A 46 -4.47 -0.01 7.96
CA SER A 46 -5.49 0.79 7.26
C SER A 46 -5.15 1.07 5.79
N GLN A 47 -3.99 0.64 5.33
CA GLN A 47 -3.54 0.77 3.95
C GLN A 47 -3.28 -0.61 3.31
N GLY A 48 -3.81 -1.69 3.91
CA GLY A 48 -3.56 -3.06 3.46
C GLY A 48 -2.08 -3.45 3.48
N VAL A 49 -1.31 -2.92 4.45
CA VAL A 49 0.08 -3.31 4.71
C VAL A 49 0.13 -4.15 5.97
N ASP A 50 0.74 -5.33 5.88
CA ASP A 50 1.07 -6.16 7.03
C ASP A 50 2.11 -5.43 7.90
N ALA A 51 1.70 -5.05 9.12
CA ALA A 51 2.53 -4.31 10.04
C ALA A 51 3.78 -5.10 10.48
N ALA A 52 3.69 -6.42 10.63
CA ALA A 52 4.82 -7.25 11.04
C ALA A 52 5.86 -7.36 9.92
N ARG A 53 5.42 -7.52 8.67
CA ARG A 53 6.32 -7.50 7.51
C ARG A 53 6.96 -6.15 7.31
N LEU A 54 6.22 -5.07 7.52
CA LEU A 54 6.77 -3.71 7.46
C LEU A 54 7.85 -3.53 8.53
N SER A 55 7.58 -3.88 9.78
CA SER A 55 8.57 -3.81 10.86
C SER A 55 9.82 -4.64 10.55
N ALA A 56 9.65 -5.89 10.12
CA ALA A 56 10.78 -6.76 9.75
C ALA A 56 11.61 -6.17 8.60
N ALA A 57 10.97 -5.54 7.61
CA ALA A 57 11.67 -4.86 6.52
C ALA A 57 12.44 -3.63 7.03
N MET A 58 11.89 -2.86 7.96
CA MET A 58 12.56 -1.70 8.55
C MET A 58 13.72 -2.13 9.48
N GLU A 59 13.59 -3.24 10.20
CA GLU A 59 14.68 -3.83 10.99
C GLU A 59 15.81 -4.33 10.10
N TYR A 60 15.46 -5.05 9.03
CA TYR A 60 16.43 -5.47 8.02
C TYR A 60 17.15 -4.25 7.42
N LEU A 61 16.41 -3.21 7.05
CA LEU A 61 16.99 -2.00 6.51
C LEU A 61 17.93 -1.35 7.54
N ALA A 62 17.52 -1.24 8.80
CA ALA A 62 18.34 -0.66 9.87
C ALA A 62 19.65 -1.40 10.11
N ALA A 63 19.67 -2.73 9.92
CA ALA A 63 20.88 -3.54 10.04
C ALA A 63 21.83 -3.43 8.85
N ASN A 64 21.32 -3.03 7.67
CA ASN A 64 22.08 -3.05 6.41
C ASN A 64 22.43 -1.67 5.87
N VAL A 65 21.80 -0.61 6.36
CA VAL A 65 22.15 0.77 6.01
C VAL A 65 23.17 1.34 6.99
N GLY A 66 23.77 2.48 6.63
CA GLY A 66 24.84 3.11 7.39
C GLY A 66 24.43 3.52 8.81
N ARG A 67 25.32 4.28 9.45
CA ARG A 67 25.25 4.64 10.89
C ARG A 67 23.88 5.10 11.40
N ASP A 68 23.14 5.84 10.59
CA ASP A 68 21.86 6.44 10.98
C ASP A 68 20.67 5.47 10.85
N GLY A 69 20.88 4.29 10.26
CA GLY A 69 19.87 3.24 10.19
C GLY A 69 18.63 3.71 9.43
N THR A 70 17.46 3.42 10.01
CA THR A 70 16.16 3.88 9.50
C THR A 70 15.66 5.13 10.21
N ARG A 71 16.49 5.78 11.02
CA ARG A 71 16.05 6.91 11.88
C ARG A 71 15.52 8.10 11.08
N GLU A 72 16.08 8.30 9.90
CA GLU A 72 15.81 9.41 9.00
C GLU A 72 14.94 8.98 7.80
N ALA A 73 14.36 7.77 7.85
CA ALA A 73 13.54 7.21 6.78
C ALA A 73 12.04 7.46 7.01
N VAL A 74 11.29 7.50 5.91
CA VAL A 74 9.82 7.61 5.92
C VAL A 74 9.23 6.75 4.81
N VAL A 75 8.09 6.11 5.08
CA VAL A 75 7.34 5.31 4.10
C VAL A 75 5.94 5.89 3.94
N ILE A 76 5.56 6.15 2.69
CA ILE A 76 4.29 6.76 2.32
C ILE A 76 3.58 5.86 1.32
N ARG A 77 2.31 5.57 1.57
CA ARG A 77 1.45 4.81 0.65
C ARG A 77 0.13 5.56 0.49
N SER A 78 -0.33 5.71 -0.76
CA SER A 78 -1.59 6.41 -1.09
C SER A 78 -1.71 7.85 -0.53
N GLY A 79 -0.57 8.53 -0.36
CA GLY A 79 -0.51 9.87 0.21
C GLY A 79 -0.56 9.93 1.74
N ARG A 80 -0.59 8.79 2.43
CA ARG A 80 -0.59 8.68 3.89
C ARG A 80 0.77 8.21 4.41
N LEU A 81 1.21 8.80 5.50
CA LEU A 81 2.43 8.37 6.19
C LEU A 81 2.13 7.11 6.99
N ILE A 82 2.76 5.99 6.62
CA ILE A 82 2.52 4.68 7.25
C ILE A 82 3.62 4.28 8.23
N TRP A 83 4.82 4.86 8.07
CA TRP A 83 5.95 4.61 8.95
C TRP A 83 6.92 5.81 8.90
N LYS A 84 7.44 6.19 10.06
CA LYS A 84 8.48 7.22 10.20
C LYS A 84 9.51 6.80 11.24
N GLY A 85 10.76 7.15 10.98
CA GLY A 85 11.81 7.14 12.00
C GLY A 85 11.69 8.36 12.94
N PRO A 86 12.45 8.39 14.04
CA PRO A 86 12.47 9.50 15.00
C PRO A 86 13.00 10.83 14.45
N ASP A 87 13.84 10.81 13.40
CA ASP A 87 14.64 11.96 12.96
C ASP A 87 14.32 12.36 11.50
N ILE A 88 13.05 12.31 11.09
CA ILE A 88 12.63 12.59 9.69
C ILE A 88 12.76 14.04 9.24
N ASP A 89 12.81 14.99 10.17
CA ASP A 89 12.87 16.43 9.86
C ASP A 89 14.30 16.94 9.68
N LYS A 90 15.28 16.03 9.71
CA LYS A 90 16.69 16.37 9.52
C LYS A 90 16.96 16.76 8.06
N VAL A 91 17.68 17.85 7.88
CA VAL A 91 18.02 18.36 6.55
C VAL A 91 19.24 17.61 6.01
N HIS A 92 19.06 16.94 4.87
CA HIS A 92 20.13 16.24 4.16
C HIS A 92 20.54 16.98 2.89
N GLY A 93 21.85 17.00 2.62
CA GLY A 93 22.38 17.46 1.34
C GLY A 93 21.98 16.49 0.23
N VAL A 94 21.19 16.96 -0.73
CA VAL A 94 20.76 16.15 -1.88
C VAL A 94 21.70 16.41 -3.05
N TRP A 95 22.54 15.43 -3.38
CA TRP A 95 23.56 15.57 -4.42
C TRP A 95 23.12 15.08 -5.80
N SER A 96 22.21 14.09 -5.86
CA SER A 96 21.77 13.46 -7.13
C SER A 96 20.26 13.48 -7.35
N ALA A 97 19.44 13.82 -6.36
CA ALA A 97 17.97 13.89 -6.50
C ALA A 97 17.44 15.29 -6.90
N ILE A 98 18.31 16.13 -7.46
CA ILE A 98 17.97 17.47 -7.97
C ILE A 98 17.10 17.43 -9.25
N VAL A 99 16.95 16.27 -9.90
CA VAL A 99 16.12 16.13 -11.11
C VAL A 99 14.98 15.14 -10.92
N GLN A 100 13.94 15.56 -10.19
CA GLN A 100 12.58 15.04 -10.40
C GLN A 100 11.59 16.20 -10.50
N SER A 101 11.85 17.14 -11.43
CA SER A 101 10.88 18.18 -11.80
C SER A 101 10.05 17.72 -13.00
N PRO A 102 8.75 18.08 -13.08
CA PRO A 102 7.69 17.13 -13.40
C PRO A 102 7.44 17.05 -14.90
N ARG A 103 7.39 15.82 -15.44
CA ARG A 103 6.41 15.59 -16.51
C ARG A 103 5.03 15.67 -15.87
N ARG A 104 4.39 16.83 -16.07
CA ARG A 104 2.95 17.04 -16.14
C ARG A 104 2.21 17.33 -14.82
N CYS A 105 2.30 18.57 -14.36
CA CYS A 105 1.08 19.29 -13.97
C CYS A 105 0.29 19.55 -15.26
N ARG A 106 -0.75 18.78 -15.57
CA ARG A 106 -1.70 19.17 -16.63
C ARG A 106 -3.12 18.98 -16.11
N GLY A 107 -3.78 20.12 -15.91
CA GLY A 107 -5.22 20.29 -16.06
C GLY A 107 -6.06 20.01 -14.82
N LEU A 108 -6.09 20.97 -13.90
CA LEU A 108 -7.36 21.50 -13.39
C LEU A 108 -7.64 22.80 -14.16
#